data_AF-A0A0C5J7V0-F1
#
_entry.id   AF-A0A0C5J7V0-F1
#
_cell.length_a   1.000
_cell.length_b   1.000
_cell.length_c   1.000
_cell.angle_alpha   90.00
_cell.angle_beta   90.00
_cell.angle_gamma   90.00
#
_symmetry.space_group_name_H-M   'P 1'
#
loop_
_entity.id
_entity.type
_entity.pdbx_description
1 polymer ?
#
loop_
_entity_poly.entity_id
_entity_poly.type
_entity_poly.pdbx_seq_one_letter_code
_entity_poly.pdbx_strand_id
1 'polypeptide(L)'
;MKKLMSALLTTLFLACTQSQALADSTNPVRECDARIKSKDELKILNGKIELIFSGSPTLEMMANYKVPNQKEKEAIALWIEEQKKCKQLGDEWFTSARPEWVALIDRAYSDMFFLAADLYGGKINYGAFAKGQVKINDDLKISMASLKQQLRQQDEAKQDAHSQQQAMEERRLQQERVYQAQQQAINRQQTEAAKSAATTNLGLELLKMGQPRTLGNPSVNCTTYTRGPYGTINCQ
;
A
#
# COMPACT_ATOMS: atom_id res chain seq x y z
N MET A 1 25.31 -35.83 -77.59
CA MET A 1 24.23 -34.85 -77.84
C MET A 1 23.50 -34.62 -76.52
N LYS A 2 23.64 -33.44 -75.90
CA LYS A 2 22.55 -32.44 -75.70
C LYS A 2 21.30 -33.10 -75.07
N LYS A 3 20.79 -32.78 -73.87
CA LYS A 3 20.60 -31.51 -73.15
C LYS A 3 20.36 -31.86 -71.66
N LEU A 4 20.91 -31.18 -70.66
CA LEU A 4 20.51 -29.87 -70.10
C LEU A 4 19.06 -29.80 -69.58
N MET A 5 18.96 -29.37 -68.31
CA MET A 5 17.81 -28.80 -67.57
C MET A 5 16.82 -29.75 -66.92
N SER A 6 16.99 -29.94 -65.61
CA SER A 6 15.94 -29.60 -64.63
C SER A 6 16.54 -29.57 -63.23
N ALA A 7 17.22 -28.47 -62.92
CA ALA A 7 17.24 -27.98 -61.55
C ALA A 7 15.93 -27.19 -61.38
N LEU A 8 15.15 -27.46 -60.34
CA LEU A 8 14.66 -26.45 -59.38
C LEU A 8 13.64 -27.10 -58.43
N LEU A 9 13.70 -26.63 -57.18
CA LEU A 9 12.69 -26.73 -56.12
C LEU A 9 12.56 -28.08 -55.39
N THR A 10 13.53 -28.33 -54.49
CA THR A 10 13.32 -29.21 -53.32
C THR A 10 13.81 -28.50 -52.07
N THR A 11 13.21 -27.35 -51.74
CA THR A 11 13.36 -26.70 -50.44
C THR A 11 12.13 -25.83 -50.18
N LEU A 12 10.99 -26.48 -49.92
CA LEU A 12 9.91 -25.85 -49.16
C LEU A 12 10.05 -26.40 -47.74
N PHE A 13 11.03 -25.85 -47.02
CA PHE A 13 11.19 -26.08 -45.60
C PHE A 13 9.89 -25.67 -44.92
N LEU A 14 9.32 -26.62 -44.17
CA LEU A 14 8.30 -26.42 -43.17
C LEU A 14 8.57 -25.09 -42.44
N ALA A 15 7.80 -24.05 -42.77
CA ALA A 15 7.54 -22.97 -41.85
C ALA A 15 6.67 -23.55 -40.74
N CYS A 16 7.31 -24.35 -39.90
CA CYS A 16 6.78 -24.82 -38.65
C CYS A 16 6.38 -23.56 -37.90
N THR A 17 5.08 -23.47 -37.64
CA THR A 17 4.45 -22.63 -36.64
C THR A 17 5.32 -22.60 -35.39
N GLN A 18 6.24 -21.65 -35.31
CA GLN A 18 6.69 -21.10 -34.04
C GLN A 18 5.60 -20.13 -33.61
N SER A 19 4.42 -20.67 -33.31
CA SER A 19 3.73 -20.21 -32.12
C SER A 19 4.76 -20.39 -31.03
N GLN A 20 5.50 -19.33 -30.73
CA GLN A 20 6.12 -19.19 -29.43
C GLN A 20 4.95 -19.33 -28.48
N ALA A 21 4.75 -20.57 -28.02
CA ALA A 21 4.16 -20.81 -26.73
C ALA A 21 4.81 -19.74 -25.84
N LEU A 22 3.98 -18.83 -25.33
CA LEU A 22 4.36 -17.97 -24.23
C LEU A 22 4.96 -18.95 -23.22
N ALA A 23 6.29 -19.02 -23.19
CA ALA A 23 6.98 -19.99 -22.39
C ALA A 23 6.57 -19.61 -20.97
N ASP A 24 5.75 -20.50 -20.41
CA ASP A 24 5.42 -20.62 -19.01
C ASP A 24 6.58 -20.04 -18.23
N SER A 25 6.36 -18.91 -17.52
CA SER A 25 7.40 -18.13 -16.85
C SER A 25 8.01 -18.98 -15.74
N THR A 26 8.84 -19.93 -16.14
CA THR A 26 9.29 -21.02 -15.32
C THR A 26 10.36 -20.44 -14.44
N ASN A 27 10.16 -20.51 -13.13
CA ASN A 27 11.13 -20.03 -12.16
C ASN A 27 12.52 -20.60 -12.50
N PRO A 28 13.48 -19.77 -12.95
CA PRO A 28 14.77 -20.24 -13.46
C PRO A 28 15.61 -20.93 -12.37
N VAL A 29 15.33 -20.62 -11.11
CA VAL A 29 15.93 -21.32 -9.95
C VAL A 29 15.50 -22.78 -9.93
N ARG A 30 14.21 -23.08 -10.18
CA ARG A 30 13.69 -24.45 -10.18
C ARG A 30 14.35 -25.32 -11.25
N GLU A 31 14.55 -24.76 -12.44
CA GLU A 31 15.27 -25.45 -13.51
C GLU A 31 16.74 -25.64 -13.17
N CYS A 32 17.36 -24.66 -12.51
CA CYS A 32 18.72 -24.77 -12.03
C CYS A 32 18.89 -25.89 -11.01
N ASP A 33 18.01 -25.95 -10.01
CA ASP A 33 17.98 -27.00 -9.00
C ASP A 33 17.82 -28.41 -9.62
N ALA A 34 16.99 -28.53 -10.65
CA ALA A 34 16.83 -29.79 -11.37
C ALA A 34 18.14 -30.26 -12.04
N ARG A 35 18.95 -29.33 -12.55
CA ARG A 35 20.28 -29.64 -13.13
C ARG A 35 21.30 -30.05 -12.08
N ILE A 36 21.19 -29.60 -10.83
CA ILE A 36 22.06 -30.06 -9.75
C ILE A 36 21.88 -31.57 -9.53
N LYS A 37 20.63 -32.03 -9.45
CA LYS A 37 20.32 -33.46 -9.23
C LYS A 37 20.81 -34.39 -10.36
N SER A 38 20.98 -33.87 -11.57
CA SER A 38 21.39 -34.68 -12.73
C SER A 38 22.90 -34.79 -12.93
N LYS A 39 23.73 -34.05 -12.17
CA LYS A 39 25.19 -34.10 -12.28
C LYS A 39 25.76 -35.41 -11.72
N ASP A 40 26.53 -36.12 -12.53
CA ASP A 40 27.13 -37.40 -12.16
C ASP A 40 28.11 -37.26 -10.99
N GLU A 41 28.84 -36.14 -10.95
CA GLU A 41 29.81 -35.81 -9.92
C GLU A 41 29.17 -35.64 -8.54
N LEU A 42 27.88 -35.31 -8.49
CA LEU A 42 27.13 -35.11 -7.24
C LEU A 42 26.44 -36.39 -6.75
N LYS A 43 26.40 -37.46 -7.55
CA LYS A 43 25.76 -38.73 -7.16
C LYS A 43 26.34 -39.34 -5.87
N ILE A 44 27.61 -39.09 -5.58
CA ILE A 44 28.26 -39.56 -4.34
C ILE A 44 27.61 -38.97 -3.07
N LEU A 45 26.89 -37.86 -3.19
CA LEU A 45 26.22 -37.16 -2.10
C LEU A 45 24.75 -37.59 -1.92
N ASN A 46 24.20 -38.39 -2.84
CA ASN A 46 22.81 -38.86 -2.77
C ASN A 46 22.55 -39.62 -1.46
N GLY A 47 21.47 -39.25 -0.78
CA GLY A 47 21.10 -39.84 0.52
C GLY A 47 22.00 -39.43 1.69
N LYS A 48 22.94 -38.50 1.50
CA LYS A 48 23.79 -37.94 2.57
C LYS A 48 23.43 -36.50 2.88
N ILE A 49 23.17 -35.71 1.83
CA ILE A 49 22.69 -34.34 1.95
C ILE A 49 21.51 -34.11 1.01
N GLU A 50 20.73 -33.08 1.28
CA GLU A 50 19.66 -32.65 0.40
C GLU A 50 20.27 -31.76 -0.69
N LEU A 51 20.35 -32.27 -1.93
CA LEU A 51 20.96 -31.54 -3.04
C LEU A 51 20.14 -30.32 -3.47
N ILE A 52 18.81 -30.39 -3.29
CA ILE A 52 17.90 -29.27 -3.46
C ILE A 52 17.46 -28.85 -2.07
N PHE A 53 17.43 -27.55 -1.80
CA PHE A 53 17.10 -27.02 -0.48
C PHE A 53 15.57 -26.97 -0.26
N SER A 54 14.92 -28.13 -0.13
CA SER A 54 13.47 -28.24 0.12
C SER A 54 13.10 -28.32 1.61
N GLY A 55 14.07 -28.65 2.48
CA GLY A 55 13.87 -28.71 3.93
C GLY A 55 13.12 -29.97 4.35
N SER A 56 13.40 -31.11 3.70
CA SER A 56 12.74 -32.38 3.96
C SER A 56 13.74 -33.55 3.86
N PRO A 57 14.83 -33.54 4.67
CA PRO A 57 15.76 -34.65 4.70
C PRO A 57 15.10 -35.90 5.28
N THR A 58 15.56 -37.08 4.85
CA THR A 58 15.06 -38.35 5.40
C THR A 58 15.60 -38.58 6.82
N LEU A 59 14.97 -39.51 7.55
CA LEU A 59 15.44 -39.90 8.88
C LEU A 59 16.87 -40.45 8.83
N GLU A 60 17.21 -41.23 7.80
CA GLU A 60 18.55 -41.78 7.58
C GLU A 60 19.58 -40.67 7.41
N MET A 61 19.25 -39.61 6.67
CA MET A 61 20.13 -38.45 6.53
C MET A 61 20.36 -37.77 7.88
N MET A 62 19.30 -37.54 8.66
CA MET A 62 19.37 -36.93 10.00
C MET A 62 20.11 -37.78 11.04
N ALA A 63 20.11 -39.11 10.87
CA ALA A 63 20.80 -40.06 11.73
C ALA A 63 22.22 -40.41 11.24
N ASN A 64 22.70 -39.80 10.16
CA ASN A 64 24.00 -40.13 9.57
C ASN A 64 25.16 -39.46 10.32
N TYR A 65 25.86 -40.21 11.17
CA TYR A 65 27.00 -39.70 11.94
C TYR A 65 28.33 -39.63 11.17
N LYS A 66 28.36 -39.98 9.88
CA LYS A 66 29.59 -39.96 9.08
C LYS A 66 29.97 -38.52 8.70
N VAL A 67 31.27 -38.29 8.56
CA VAL A 67 31.85 -37.05 8.03
C VAL A 67 32.33 -37.26 6.59
N PRO A 68 32.41 -36.19 5.76
CA PRO A 68 32.84 -36.32 4.37
C PRO A 68 34.29 -36.80 4.23
N ASN A 69 34.52 -37.78 3.37
CA ASN A 69 35.84 -38.15 2.88
C ASN A 69 36.33 -37.19 1.77
N GLN A 70 37.55 -37.38 1.27
CA GLN A 70 38.16 -36.47 0.29
C GLN A 70 37.32 -36.28 -0.99
N LYS A 71 36.81 -37.37 -1.59
CA LYS A 71 35.97 -37.30 -2.79
C LYS A 71 34.62 -36.63 -2.52
N GLU A 72 34.06 -36.87 -1.34
CA GLU A 72 32.81 -36.22 -0.92
C GLU A 72 33.00 -34.72 -0.68
N LYS A 73 34.15 -34.29 -0.14
CA LYS A 73 34.50 -32.87 0.00
C LYS A 73 34.58 -32.18 -1.35
N GLU A 74 35.22 -32.79 -2.34
CA GLU A 74 35.26 -32.29 -3.72
C GLU A 74 33.85 -32.13 -4.30
N ALA A 75 32.98 -33.12 -4.10
CA ALA A 75 31.59 -33.04 -4.53
C ALA A 75 30.79 -31.97 -3.77
N ILE A 76 31.02 -31.77 -2.46
CA ILE A 76 30.38 -30.71 -1.68
C ILE A 76 30.79 -29.33 -2.20
N ALA A 77 32.08 -29.13 -2.51
CA ALA A 77 32.56 -27.88 -3.09
C ALA A 77 31.87 -27.59 -4.43
N LEU A 78 31.79 -28.59 -5.31
CA LEU A 78 31.06 -28.45 -6.58
C LEU A 78 29.57 -28.14 -6.36
N TRP A 79 28.92 -28.85 -5.45
CA TRP A 79 27.51 -28.63 -5.12
C TRP A 79 27.28 -27.18 -4.67
N ILE A 80 28.15 -26.62 -3.84
CA ILE A 80 28.04 -25.23 -3.38
C ILE A 80 28.19 -24.23 -4.52
N GLU A 81 29.12 -24.46 -5.45
CA GLU A 81 29.26 -23.60 -6.63
C GLU A 81 28.02 -23.66 -7.53
N GLU A 82 27.38 -24.82 -7.67
CA GLU A 82 26.12 -24.92 -8.40
C GLU A 82 24.98 -24.20 -7.66
N GLN A 83 24.89 -24.31 -6.33
CA GLN A 83 23.91 -23.57 -5.54
C GLN A 83 24.07 -22.05 -5.68
N LYS A 84 25.30 -21.55 -5.72
CA LYS A 84 25.57 -20.12 -5.97
C LYS A 84 25.07 -19.67 -7.34
N LYS A 85 25.26 -20.49 -8.39
CA LYS A 85 24.72 -20.19 -9.73
C LYS A 85 23.20 -20.12 -9.71
N CYS A 86 22.54 -21.06 -9.02
CA CYS A 86 21.08 -21.05 -8.91
C CYS A 86 20.56 -19.86 -8.10
N LYS A 87 21.27 -19.48 -7.03
CA LYS A 87 20.99 -18.25 -6.27
C LYS A 87 21.08 -17.02 -7.17
N GLN A 88 22.15 -16.87 -7.94
CA GLN A 88 22.34 -15.71 -8.81
C GLN A 88 21.19 -15.55 -9.82
N LEU A 89 20.73 -16.65 -10.42
CA LEU A 89 19.53 -16.64 -11.28
C LEU A 89 18.28 -16.20 -10.53
N GLY A 90 18.17 -16.58 -9.25
CA GLY A 90 17.11 -16.11 -8.36
C GLY A 90 17.19 -14.60 -8.13
N ASP A 91 18.37 -14.07 -7.83
CA ASP A 91 18.57 -12.63 -7.61
C ASP A 91 18.15 -11.81 -8.83
N GLU A 92 18.51 -12.27 -10.04
CA GLU A 92 18.11 -11.65 -11.30
C GLU A 92 16.60 -11.75 -11.55
N TRP A 93 16.00 -12.91 -11.25
CA TRP A 93 14.56 -13.15 -11.41
C TRP A 93 13.70 -12.33 -10.43
N PHE A 94 14.15 -12.20 -9.18
CA PHE A 94 13.47 -11.46 -8.13
C PHE A 94 13.78 -9.96 -8.12
N THR A 95 14.31 -9.40 -9.21
CA THR A 95 14.56 -7.95 -9.35
C THR A 95 13.32 -7.07 -9.17
N SER A 96 12.12 -7.61 -9.38
CA SER A 96 10.83 -6.95 -9.12
C SER A 96 10.21 -7.29 -7.76
N ALA A 97 10.83 -8.20 -7.00
CA ALA A 97 10.37 -8.57 -5.67
C ALA A 97 10.70 -7.49 -4.65
N ARG A 98 10.01 -7.49 -3.50
CA ARG A 98 10.32 -6.51 -2.45
C ARG A 98 11.68 -6.81 -1.82
N PRO A 99 12.54 -5.81 -1.59
CA PRO A 99 13.89 -6.00 -1.05
C PRO A 99 13.92 -6.81 0.26
N GLU A 100 12.89 -6.70 1.09
CA GLU A 100 12.78 -7.42 2.36
C GLU A 100 12.67 -8.93 2.17
N TRP A 101 12.02 -9.39 1.09
CA TRP A 101 11.95 -10.82 0.76
C TRP A 101 13.31 -11.34 0.27
N VAL A 102 13.99 -10.57 -0.58
CA VAL A 102 15.31 -10.91 -1.12
C VAL A 102 16.32 -11.05 0.02
N ALA A 103 16.33 -10.11 0.97
CA ALA A 103 17.23 -10.15 2.13
C ALA A 103 17.05 -11.41 3.00
N LEU A 104 15.81 -11.91 3.16
CA LEU A 104 15.55 -13.15 3.90
C LEU A 104 16.10 -14.38 3.15
N ILE A 105 15.93 -14.42 1.83
CA ILE A 105 16.45 -15.50 0.98
C ILE A 105 17.99 -15.48 0.99
N ASP A 106 18.60 -14.30 0.87
CA ASP A 106 20.06 -14.11 0.91
C ASP A 106 20.66 -14.61 2.23
N ARG A 107 19.99 -14.31 3.34
CA ARG A 107 20.38 -14.82 4.66
C ARG A 107 20.32 -16.34 4.70
N ALA A 108 19.24 -16.95 4.22
CA ALA A 108 19.10 -18.41 4.22
C ALA A 108 20.20 -19.10 3.38
N TYR A 109 20.55 -18.56 2.22
CA TYR A 109 21.68 -19.07 1.43
C TYR A 109 23.02 -18.90 2.16
N SER A 110 23.24 -17.76 2.81
CA SER A 110 24.46 -17.51 3.59
C SER A 110 24.61 -18.51 4.74
N ASP A 111 23.54 -18.74 5.50
CA ASP A 111 23.52 -19.72 6.59
C ASP A 111 23.77 -21.14 6.05
N MET A 112 23.21 -21.48 4.88
CA MET A 112 23.46 -22.76 4.23
C MET A 112 24.93 -22.91 3.80
N PHE A 113 25.56 -21.84 3.28
CA PHE A 113 26.97 -21.86 2.89
C PHE A 113 27.90 -22.05 4.09
N PHE A 114 27.61 -21.41 5.22
CA PHE A 114 28.35 -21.63 6.46
C PHE A 114 28.20 -23.07 6.96
N LEU A 115 26.97 -23.59 6.96
CA LEU A 115 26.69 -24.96 7.35
C LEU A 115 27.43 -25.97 6.46
N ALA A 116 27.49 -25.71 5.15
CA ALA A 116 28.23 -26.55 4.20
C ALA A 116 29.75 -26.46 4.40
N ALA A 117 30.28 -25.29 4.75
CA ALA A 117 31.69 -25.12 5.07
C ALA A 117 32.08 -25.92 6.32
N ASP A 118 31.22 -25.94 7.35
CA ASP A 118 31.45 -26.75 8.56
C ASP A 118 31.39 -28.26 8.26
N LEU A 119 30.48 -28.69 7.37
CA LEU A 119 30.42 -30.07 6.90
C LEU A 119 31.69 -30.44 6.09
N TYR A 120 32.08 -29.60 5.14
CA TYR A 120 33.29 -29.77 4.33
C TYR A 120 34.55 -29.87 5.20
N GLY A 121 34.64 -29.02 6.24
CA GLY A 121 35.71 -29.05 7.22
C GLY A 121 35.71 -30.28 8.13
N GLY A 122 34.63 -31.07 8.14
CA GLY A 122 34.45 -32.21 9.02
C GLY A 122 34.16 -31.82 10.48
N LYS A 123 33.77 -30.56 10.73
CA LYS A 123 33.38 -30.08 12.08
C LYS A 123 32.01 -30.63 12.48
N ILE A 124 31.15 -30.88 11.50
CA ILE A 124 29.84 -31.53 11.67
C ILE A 124 29.75 -32.76 10.76
N ASN A 125 28.85 -33.68 11.12
CA ASN A 125 28.51 -34.84 10.30
C ASN A 125 27.27 -34.57 9.43
N TYR A 126 26.94 -35.51 8.53
CA TYR A 126 25.78 -35.40 7.65
C TYR A 126 24.44 -35.24 8.40
N GLY A 127 24.28 -35.86 9.56
CA GLY A 127 23.06 -35.75 10.38
C GLY A 127 22.89 -34.37 10.99
N ALA A 128 23.96 -33.79 11.52
CA ALA A 128 23.97 -32.41 11.99
C ALA A 128 23.73 -31.42 10.83
N PHE A 129 24.29 -31.68 9.66
CA PHE A 129 24.04 -30.90 8.46
C PHE A 129 22.55 -30.95 8.04
N ALA A 130 21.94 -32.14 7.95
CA ALA A 130 20.53 -32.28 7.61
C ALA A 130 19.60 -31.54 8.59
N LYS A 131 19.88 -31.62 9.90
CA LYS A 131 19.14 -30.85 10.92
C LYS A 131 19.34 -29.35 10.77
N GLY A 132 20.55 -28.91 10.43
CA GLY A 132 20.83 -27.51 10.13
C GLY A 132 20.06 -27.01 8.90
N GLN A 133 19.94 -27.81 7.84
CA GLN A 133 19.14 -27.46 6.66
C GLN A 133 17.66 -27.27 7.01
N VAL A 134 17.08 -28.16 7.82
CA VAL A 134 15.70 -28.03 8.33
C VAL A 134 15.54 -26.72 9.09
N LYS A 135 16.44 -26.44 10.04
CA LYS A 135 16.39 -25.21 10.83
C LYS A 135 16.40 -23.95 9.96
N ILE A 136 17.32 -23.86 8.99
CA ILE A 136 17.40 -22.70 8.08
C ILE A 136 16.10 -22.55 7.29
N ASN A 137 15.53 -23.66 6.80
CA ASN A 137 14.29 -23.63 6.03
C ASN A 137 13.08 -23.20 6.88
N ASP A 138 12.99 -23.69 8.12
CA ASP A 138 11.94 -23.31 9.06
C ASP A 138 12.07 -21.84 9.49
N ASP A 139 13.29 -21.39 9.80
CA ASP A 139 13.57 -19.98 10.13
C ASP A 139 13.19 -19.06 8.97
N LEU A 140 13.49 -19.46 7.72
CA LEU A 140 13.07 -18.74 6.52
C LEU A 140 11.54 -18.69 6.40
N LYS A 141 10.84 -19.82 6.52
CA LYS A 141 9.36 -19.90 6.46
C LYS A 141 8.70 -19.01 7.51
N ILE A 142 9.19 -19.06 8.75
CA ILE A 142 8.67 -18.24 9.86
C ILE A 142 8.90 -16.76 9.56
N SER A 143 10.11 -16.38 9.12
CA SER A 143 10.45 -14.99 8.80
C SER A 143 9.61 -14.46 7.63
N MET A 144 9.43 -15.26 6.60
CA MET A 144 8.57 -14.98 5.45
C MET A 144 7.11 -14.77 5.86
N ALA A 145 6.56 -15.64 6.71
CA ALA A 145 5.20 -15.53 7.21
C ALA A 145 5.01 -14.27 8.07
N SER A 146 5.98 -13.96 8.94
CA SER A 146 6.00 -12.77 9.77
C SER A 146 6.03 -11.49 8.93
N LEU A 147 6.93 -11.42 7.95
CA LEU A 147 7.01 -10.29 7.01
C LEU A 147 5.70 -10.10 6.26
N LYS A 148 5.09 -11.18 5.76
CA LYS A 148 3.79 -11.11 5.08
C LYS A 148 2.70 -10.54 5.99
N GLN A 149 2.70 -10.90 7.28
CA GLN A 149 1.76 -10.36 8.25
C GLN A 149 2.01 -8.88 8.53
N GLN A 150 3.26 -8.48 8.73
CA GLN A 150 3.63 -7.07 8.95
C GLN A 150 3.25 -6.19 7.77
N LEU A 151 3.49 -6.65 6.54
CA LEU A 151 3.12 -5.92 5.33
C LEU A 151 1.60 -5.73 5.23
N ARG A 152 0.80 -6.77 5.53
CA ARG A 152 -0.66 -6.62 5.57
C ARG A 152 -1.12 -5.60 6.60
N GLN A 153 -0.58 -5.64 7.80
CA GLN A 153 -0.90 -4.67 8.85
C GLN A 153 -0.50 -3.25 8.45
N GLN A 154 0.63 -3.08 7.77
CA GLN A 154 1.06 -1.79 7.27
C GLN A 154 0.14 -1.25 6.16
N ASP A 155 -0.31 -2.12 5.26
CA ASP A 155 -1.23 -1.75 4.17
C ASP A 155 -2.61 -1.39 4.72
N GLU A 156 -3.13 -2.17 5.67
CA GLU A 156 -4.37 -1.86 6.41
C GLU A 156 -4.27 -0.52 7.14
N ALA A 157 -3.19 -0.28 7.90
CA ALA A 157 -2.99 0.99 8.61
C ALA A 157 -2.89 2.19 7.67
N LYS A 158 -2.26 2.03 6.49
CA LYS A 158 -2.21 3.08 5.46
C LYS A 158 -3.59 3.38 4.89
N GLN A 159 -4.38 2.34 4.61
CA GLN A 159 -5.74 2.48 4.10
C GLN A 159 -6.65 3.17 5.11
N ASP A 160 -6.56 2.78 6.38
CA ASP A 160 -7.30 3.41 7.47
C ASP A 160 -6.92 4.88 7.63
N ALA A 161 -5.62 5.20 7.66
CA ALA A 161 -5.14 6.57 7.73
C ALA A 161 -5.64 7.43 6.55
N HIS A 162 -5.63 6.87 5.33
CA HIS A 162 -6.16 7.56 4.16
C HIS A 162 -7.68 7.81 4.26
N SER A 163 -8.45 6.80 4.70
CA SER A 163 -9.90 6.96 4.89
C SER A 163 -10.24 8.01 5.96
N GLN A 164 -9.48 8.05 7.05
CA GLN A 164 -9.65 9.04 8.11
C GLN A 164 -9.33 10.45 7.62
N GLN A 165 -8.28 10.61 6.81
CA GLN A 165 -7.94 11.89 6.19
C GLN A 165 -9.06 12.37 5.27
N GLN A 166 -9.62 11.49 4.44
CA GLN A 166 -10.76 11.83 3.57
C GLN A 166 -12.00 12.23 4.38
N ALA A 167 -12.35 11.48 5.43
CA ALA A 167 -13.49 11.80 6.29
C ALA A 167 -13.30 13.13 7.04
N MET A 168 -12.08 13.45 7.48
CA MET A 168 -11.76 14.74 8.10
C MET A 168 -11.90 15.90 7.12
N GLU A 169 -11.42 15.72 5.88
CA GLU A 169 -11.53 16.72 4.82
C GLU A 169 -13.01 16.96 4.44
N GLU A 170 -13.80 15.90 4.30
CA GLU A 170 -15.24 16.02 4.03
C GLU A 170 -15.98 16.76 5.15
N ARG A 171 -15.65 16.47 6.42
CA ARG A 171 -16.22 17.19 7.56
C ARG A 171 -15.84 18.67 7.53
N ARG A 172 -14.59 19.00 7.19
CA ARG A 172 -14.13 20.39 7.05
C ARG A 172 -14.93 21.13 5.98
N LEU A 173 -15.05 20.54 4.79
CA LEU A 173 -15.83 21.13 3.69
C LEU A 173 -17.32 21.26 4.04
N GLN A 174 -17.89 20.33 4.80
CA GLN A 174 -19.26 20.44 5.27
C GLN A 174 -19.43 21.58 6.28
N GLN A 175 -18.50 21.72 7.24
CA GLN A 175 -18.52 22.82 8.22
C GLN A 175 -18.39 24.19 7.53
N GLU A 176 -17.50 24.32 6.53
CA GLU A 176 -17.36 25.54 5.75
C GLU A 176 -18.64 25.91 5.00
N ARG A 177 -19.31 24.92 4.38
CA ARG A 177 -20.60 25.15 3.71
C ARG A 177 -21.69 25.61 4.67
N VAL A 178 -21.78 24.99 5.85
CA VAL A 178 -22.75 25.39 6.89
C VAL A 178 -22.46 26.81 7.37
N TYR A 179 -21.19 27.14 7.61
CA TYR A 179 -20.78 28.50 8.01
C TYR A 179 -21.12 29.55 6.95
N GLN A 180 -20.82 29.27 5.67
CA GLN A 180 -21.16 30.17 4.56
C GLN A 180 -22.67 30.37 4.42
N ALA A 181 -23.47 29.29 4.54
CA ALA A 181 -24.93 29.37 4.48
C ALA A 181 -25.49 30.21 5.64
N GLN A 182 -24.95 30.05 6.85
CA GLN A 182 -25.34 30.84 8.01
C GLN A 182 -25.04 32.33 7.81
N GLN A 183 -23.84 32.67 7.31
CA GLN A 183 -23.47 34.06 7.04
C GLN A 183 -24.38 34.70 5.98
N GLN A 184 -24.72 33.95 4.92
CA GLN A 184 -25.67 34.41 3.90
C GLN A 184 -27.07 34.64 4.48
N ALA A 185 -27.56 33.76 5.37
CA ALA A 185 -28.86 33.91 6.02
C ALA A 185 -28.90 35.17 6.90
N ILE A 186 -27.86 35.42 7.69
CA ILE A 186 -27.73 36.64 8.52
C ILE A 186 -27.74 37.89 7.63
N ASN A 187 -26.94 37.89 6.55
CA ASN A 187 -26.89 39.03 5.62
C ASN A 187 -28.25 39.29 4.94
N ARG A 188 -29.01 38.24 4.60
CA ARG A 188 -30.37 38.37 4.05
C ARG A 188 -31.32 39.00 5.08
N GLN A 189 -31.32 38.50 6.31
CA GLN A 189 -32.15 39.07 7.39
C GLN A 189 -31.85 40.55 7.62
N GLN A 190 -30.56 40.94 7.65
CA GLN A 190 -30.18 42.35 7.80
C GLN A 190 -30.64 43.20 6.61
N THR A 191 -30.53 42.68 5.39
CA THR A 191 -30.98 43.39 4.18
C THR A 191 -32.50 43.57 4.18
N GLU A 192 -33.26 42.55 4.58
CA GLU A 192 -34.72 42.62 4.69
C GLU A 192 -35.16 43.60 5.79
N ALA A 193 -34.50 43.58 6.95
CA ALA A 193 -34.75 44.53 8.03
C ALA A 193 -34.42 45.98 7.63
N ALA A 194 -33.34 46.20 6.88
CA ALA A 194 -32.99 47.52 6.36
C ALA A 194 -34.03 48.03 5.35
N LYS A 195 -34.52 47.15 4.45
CA LYS A 195 -35.58 47.48 3.50
C LYS A 195 -36.89 47.83 4.21
N SER A 196 -37.29 47.06 5.22
CA SER A 196 -38.52 47.34 5.97
C SER A 196 -38.43 48.67 6.72
N ALA A 197 -37.30 48.94 7.41
CA ALA A 197 -37.05 50.22 8.07
C ALA A 197 -37.12 51.40 7.09
N ALA A 198 -36.54 51.27 5.89
CA ALA A 198 -36.62 52.29 4.85
C ALA A 198 -38.07 52.55 4.39
N THR A 199 -38.87 51.49 4.17
CA THR A 199 -40.29 51.64 3.81
C THR A 199 -41.13 52.28 4.93
N THR A 200 -40.89 51.93 6.19
CA THR A 200 -41.57 52.55 7.34
C THR A 200 -41.25 54.03 7.44
N ASN A 201 -39.98 54.42 7.28
CA ASN A 201 -39.57 55.82 7.32
C ASN A 201 -40.20 56.64 6.19
N LEU A 202 -40.23 56.12 4.96
CA LEU A 202 -40.89 56.77 3.84
C LEU A 202 -42.40 56.95 4.08
N GLY A 203 -43.06 55.92 4.64
CA GLY A 203 -44.47 56.02 5.03
C GLY A 203 -44.72 57.10 6.09
N LEU A 204 -43.81 57.24 7.06
CA LEU A 204 -43.88 58.29 8.08
C LEU A 204 -43.68 59.70 7.48
N GLU A 205 -42.77 59.85 6.52
CA GLU A 205 -42.56 61.13 5.83
C GLU A 205 -43.77 61.53 4.99
N LEU A 206 -44.40 60.58 4.27
CA LEU A 206 -45.63 60.84 3.53
C LEU A 206 -46.78 61.25 4.45
N LEU A 207 -46.91 60.65 5.64
CA LEU A 207 -47.89 61.07 6.65
C LEU A 207 -47.63 62.48 7.16
N LYS A 208 -46.36 62.89 7.35
CA LYS A 208 -46.01 64.26 7.74
C LYS A 208 -46.31 65.27 6.63
N MET A 209 -46.16 64.90 5.36
CA MET A 209 -46.53 65.75 4.22
C MET A 209 -48.04 65.85 4.00
N GLY A 210 -48.82 64.89 4.51
CA GLY A 210 -50.28 64.89 4.49
C GLY A 210 -50.96 65.56 5.69
N GLN A 211 -50.21 66.05 6.68
CA GLN A 211 -50.81 66.75 7.83
C GLN A 211 -51.31 68.15 7.40
N PRO A 212 -52.60 68.47 7.57
CA PRO A 212 -53.10 69.82 7.31
C PRO A 212 -52.36 70.79 8.22
N ARG A 213 -51.79 71.85 7.64
CA ARG A 213 -51.18 72.96 8.39
C ARG A 213 -52.22 73.50 9.36
N THR A 214 -52.06 73.22 10.65
CA THR A 214 -52.82 73.89 11.69
C THR A 214 -52.40 75.35 11.71
N LEU A 215 -53.29 76.22 11.21
CA LEU A 215 -53.20 77.65 11.40
C LEU A 215 -53.16 77.94 12.90
N GLY A 216 -52.23 78.81 13.30
CA GLY A 216 -51.84 79.04 14.69
C GLY A 216 -53.01 79.32 15.63
N ASN A 217 -52.92 78.71 16.80
CA ASN A 217 -53.76 79.05 17.94
C ASN A 217 -53.08 80.21 18.70
N PRO A 218 -53.72 81.37 18.90
CA PRO A 218 -53.15 82.46 19.68
C PRO A 218 -53.09 82.07 21.16
N SER A 219 -52.01 82.49 21.83
CA SER A 219 -51.81 82.32 23.26
C SER A 219 -52.95 82.98 24.04
N VAL A 220 -53.77 82.19 24.73
CA VAL A 220 -54.66 82.71 25.77
C VAL A 220 -53.90 82.64 27.09
N ASN A 221 -53.51 83.82 27.57
CA ASN A 221 -52.76 84.01 28.79
C ASN A 221 -53.75 84.03 29.98
N CYS A 222 -54.06 82.85 30.53
CA CYS A 222 -54.88 82.75 31.75
C CYS A 222 -53.98 82.80 32.98
N THR A 223 -53.65 84.01 33.43
CA THR A 223 -53.08 84.23 34.75
C THR A 223 -54.19 84.15 35.80
N THR A 224 -53.93 83.40 36.89
CA THR A 224 -54.60 83.35 38.20
C THR A 224 -55.46 82.10 38.46
N TYR A 225 -54.96 81.23 39.34
CA TYR A 225 -55.65 80.05 39.89
C TYR A 225 -55.93 80.30 41.38
N THR A 226 -57.17 80.60 41.73
CA THR A 226 -57.64 80.65 43.13
C THR A 226 -58.54 79.46 43.38
N ARG A 227 -58.12 78.59 44.30
CA ARG A 227 -58.80 77.35 44.68
C ARG A 227 -59.88 77.66 45.71
N GLY A 228 -61.15 77.55 45.32
CA GLY A 228 -62.33 77.59 46.19
C GLY A 228 -63.33 76.49 45.79
N PRO A 229 -64.16 75.98 46.72
CA PRO A 229 -64.88 74.71 46.55
C PRO A 229 -66.11 74.73 45.61
N TYR A 230 -66.46 75.88 45.02
CA TYR A 230 -67.58 76.00 44.09
C TYR A 230 -67.20 76.97 42.97
N GLY A 231 -66.69 76.46 41.85
CA GLY A 231 -66.21 77.27 40.73
C GLY A 231 -67.06 77.12 39.47
N THR A 232 -67.89 78.12 39.18
CA THR A 232 -68.41 78.43 37.84
C THR A 232 -67.32 79.13 37.02
N ILE A 233 -67.16 78.74 35.75
CA ILE A 233 -66.21 79.37 34.83
C ILE A 233 -66.96 80.47 34.07
N ASN A 234 -66.56 81.72 34.26
CA ASN A 234 -66.92 82.81 33.37
C ASN A 234 -65.71 83.17 32.51
N CYS A 235 -65.83 82.94 31.21
CA CYS A 235 -64.99 83.55 30.19
C CYS A 235 -65.84 84.62 29.50
N GLN A 236 -65.32 85.84 29.35
CA GLN A 236 -65.84 86.78 28.35
C GLN A 236 -65.21 86.49 27.00
#